data_AF-A0A1Q9RR89-F1
#
_entry.id   AF-A0A1Q9RR89-F1
#
_cell.length_a   1.000
_cell.length_b   1.000
_cell.length_c   1.000
_cell.angle_alpha   90.00
_cell.angle_beta   90.00
_cell.angle_gamma   90.00
#
_symmetry.space_group_name_H-M   'P 1'
#
loop_
_entity.id
_entity.type
_entity.pdbx_description
1 polymer ?
#
loop_
_entity_poly.entity_id
_entity_poly.type
_entity_poly.pdbx_seq_one_letter_code
_entity_poly.pdbx_strand_id
1 'polypeptide(L)'
;MLVIRADLVDEVMAHARAEHPHEACGYIAGPEGAERPERLIRMRNAAKPTGDESADARERAQRSVILGEAQAEYEGEARSSTTYYTFETKQLLRVNAEMDDRDEWPVVNYHSHTRSPAYPSQVDIDLASGPLSDPRIHYVIVSTREDATPTVAGLEFRSFRIVDGVVTEEDVEVVESYMFSHTGADDVPDRA
;
A
#
# COMPACT_ATOMS: atom_id res chain seq x y z
N MET A 1 11.67 -1.04 10.45
CA MET A 1 12.34 -0.04 9.58
C MET A 1 12.15 -0.51 8.16
N LEU A 2 11.76 0.39 7.24
CA LEU A 2 11.60 0.09 5.82
C LEU A 2 12.85 0.56 5.07
N VAL A 3 13.49 -0.33 4.30
CA VAL A 3 14.54 0.02 3.35
C VAL A 3 13.93 -0.06 1.94
N ILE A 4 13.93 1.06 1.22
CA ILE A 4 13.25 1.16 -0.08
C ILE A 4 14.09 1.89 -1.11
N ARG A 5 14.04 1.46 -2.37
CA ARG A 5 14.72 2.18 -3.45
C ARG A 5 14.12 3.56 -3.74
N ALA A 6 14.99 4.51 -4.07
CA ALA A 6 14.60 5.87 -4.45
C ALA A 6 13.60 5.90 -5.61
N ASP A 7 13.78 5.04 -6.63
CA ASP A 7 12.88 5.02 -7.78
C ASP A 7 11.47 4.52 -7.44
N LEU A 8 11.34 3.58 -6.50
CA LEU A 8 10.04 3.15 -5.99
C LEU A 8 9.33 4.26 -5.21
N VAL A 9 10.07 5.05 -4.41
CA VAL A 9 9.52 6.23 -3.72
C VAL A 9 9.00 7.25 -4.74
N ASP A 10 9.77 7.53 -5.78
CA ASP A 10 9.38 8.43 -6.86
C ASP A 10 8.15 7.92 -7.61
N GLU A 11 8.08 6.62 -7.92
CA GLU A 11 6.93 6.01 -8.59
C GLU A 11 5.66 6.04 -7.74
N VAL A 12 5.75 5.81 -6.42
CA VAL A 12 4.62 5.95 -5.50
C VAL A 12 4.11 7.39 -5.51
N MET A 13 5.01 8.37 -5.38
CA MET A 13 4.61 9.78 -5.40
C MET A 13 4.06 10.22 -6.74
N ALA A 14 4.61 9.73 -7.86
CA ALA A 14 4.11 10.00 -9.19
C ALA A 14 2.69 9.43 -9.37
N HIS A 15 2.44 8.21 -8.88
CA HIS A 15 1.11 7.61 -8.89
C HIS A 15 0.11 8.42 -8.05
N ALA A 16 0.49 8.79 -6.82
CA ALA A 16 -0.33 9.61 -5.94
C ALA A 16 -0.74 10.95 -6.56
N ARG A 17 0.21 11.64 -7.19
CA ARG A 17 -0.06 12.91 -7.89
C ARG A 17 -0.96 12.73 -9.12
N ALA A 18 -0.84 11.61 -9.82
CA ALA A 18 -1.65 11.33 -11.00
C ALA A 18 -3.12 11.01 -10.67
N GLU A 19 -3.39 10.34 -9.53
CA GLU A 19 -4.75 10.04 -9.09
C GLU A 19 -5.44 11.20 -8.36
N HIS A 20 -4.68 12.18 -7.86
CA HIS A 20 -5.22 13.37 -7.21
C HIS A 20 -6.35 14.02 -8.06
N PRO A 21 -7.53 14.33 -7.48
CA PRO A 21 -7.84 14.44 -6.05
C PRO A 21 -8.28 13.14 -5.35
N HIS A 22 -8.21 12.00 -6.03
CA HIS A 22 -8.51 10.69 -5.46
C HIS A 22 -7.27 10.05 -4.85
N GLU A 23 -7.49 9.15 -3.90
CA GLU A 23 -6.41 8.37 -3.32
C GLU A 23 -5.91 7.31 -4.31
N ALA A 24 -4.61 7.33 -4.59
CA ALA A 24 -3.89 6.22 -5.19
C ALA A 24 -3.68 5.12 -4.15
N CYS A 25 -3.63 3.88 -4.60
CA CYS A 25 -3.29 2.74 -3.75
C CYS A 25 -2.53 1.66 -4.54
N GLY A 26 -1.81 0.80 -3.85
CA GLY A 26 -1.16 -0.33 -4.47
C GLY A 26 -0.25 -1.11 -3.55
N TYR A 27 0.47 -2.06 -4.16
CA TYR A 27 1.49 -2.84 -3.47
C TYR A 27 2.87 -2.52 -4.01
N ILE A 28 3.89 -2.78 -3.21
CA ILE A 28 5.24 -3.03 -3.70
C ILE A 28 5.61 -4.43 -3.26
N ALA A 29 5.69 -5.32 -4.24
CA ALA A 29 5.99 -6.73 -4.03
C ALA A 29 7.50 -6.96 -3.97
N GLY A 30 7.89 -8.01 -3.25
CA GLY A 30 9.27 -8.51 -3.18
C GLY A 30 9.28 -10.03 -3.08
N PRO A 31 10.46 -10.68 -3.17
CA PRO A 31 10.57 -12.14 -3.05
C PRO A 31 10.02 -12.63 -1.70
N GLU A 32 9.29 -13.76 -1.69
CA GLU A 32 8.72 -14.35 -0.47
C GLU A 32 9.78 -14.50 0.63
N GLY A 33 9.41 -14.06 1.85
CA GLY A 33 10.31 -14.07 3.00
C GLY A 33 11.39 -12.98 3.03
N ALA A 34 11.53 -12.16 1.97
CA ALA A 34 12.44 -11.01 1.96
C ALA A 34 11.70 -9.71 2.25
N GLU A 35 12.20 -8.89 3.19
CA GLU A 35 11.70 -7.53 3.46
C GLU A 35 12.24 -6.50 2.43
N ARG A 36 12.29 -6.89 1.16
CA ARG A 36 12.89 -6.10 0.08
C ARG A 36 11.85 -5.75 -0.99
N PRO A 37 11.31 -4.52 -1.00
CA PRO A 37 10.32 -4.12 -1.99
C PRO A 37 10.98 -3.91 -3.36
N GLU A 38 10.55 -4.60 -4.41
CA GLU A 38 11.21 -4.60 -5.72
C GLU A 38 10.32 -4.17 -6.89
N ARG A 39 9.02 -4.46 -6.82
CA ARG A 39 8.09 -4.29 -7.95
C ARG A 39 6.84 -3.53 -7.51
N LEU A 40 6.68 -2.31 -8.01
CA LEU A 40 5.48 -1.53 -7.76
C LEU A 40 4.29 -2.03 -8.60
N ILE A 41 3.17 -2.27 -7.94
CA ILE A 41 1.91 -2.72 -8.53
C ILE A 41 0.86 -1.66 -8.22
N ARG A 42 0.47 -0.88 -9.23
CA ARG A 42 -0.59 0.13 -9.09
C ARG A 42 -1.95 -0.56 -9.06
N MET A 43 -2.70 -0.30 -8.00
CA MET A 43 -4.07 -0.79 -7.88
C MET A 43 -5.06 0.30 -8.23
N ARG A 44 -6.16 -0.09 -8.86
CA ARG A 44 -7.29 0.79 -9.07
C ARG A 44 -8.03 0.94 -7.75
N ASN A 45 -8.24 2.19 -7.33
CA ASN A 45 -9.14 2.49 -6.23
C ASN A 45 -10.59 2.26 -6.69
N ALA A 46 -11.21 1.16 -6.24
CA ALA A 46 -12.59 0.81 -6.57
C ALA A 46 -13.63 1.73 -5.92
N ALA A 47 -13.23 2.61 -4.97
CA ALA A 47 -14.11 3.67 -4.49
C ALA A 47 -14.31 4.78 -5.54
N LYS A 48 -13.49 4.83 -6.60
CA LYS A 48 -13.62 5.79 -7.70
C LYS A 48 -14.70 5.30 -8.69
N PRO A 49 -15.83 6.01 -8.83
CA PRO A 49 -16.90 5.59 -9.73
C PRO A 49 -16.39 5.42 -11.16
N THR A 50 -16.81 4.35 -11.83
CA THR A 50 -16.45 4.13 -13.24
C THR A 50 -17.27 5.02 -14.18
N GLY A 51 -18.40 5.56 -13.70
CA GLY A 51 -19.44 6.19 -14.52
C GLY A 51 -20.46 5.17 -15.06
N ASP A 52 -20.27 3.87 -14.83
CA ASP A 52 -21.21 2.79 -15.11
C ASP A 52 -21.78 2.24 -13.79
N GLU A 53 -23.01 2.63 -13.47
CA GLU A 53 -23.69 2.23 -12.24
C GLU A 53 -23.83 0.71 -12.09
N SER A 54 -23.97 -0.03 -13.21
CA SER A 54 -24.11 -1.47 -13.19
C SER A 54 -22.79 -2.16 -12.83
N ALA A 55 -21.69 -1.67 -13.39
CA ALA A 55 -20.35 -2.12 -13.04
C ALA A 55 -20.03 -1.81 -11.57
N ASP A 56 -20.31 -0.58 -11.12
CA ASP A 56 -20.04 -0.13 -9.75
C ASP A 56 -20.88 -0.92 -8.72
N ALA A 57 -22.14 -1.26 -9.04
CA ALA A 57 -22.99 -2.09 -8.17
C ALA A 57 -22.49 -3.54 -8.06
N ARG A 58 -22.02 -4.13 -9.17
CA ARG A 58 -21.43 -5.47 -9.16
C ARG A 58 -20.16 -5.52 -8.33
N GLU A 59 -19.32 -4.50 -8.42
CA GLU A 59 -18.10 -4.41 -7.62
C GLU A 59 -18.40 -4.34 -6.12
N ARG A 60 -19.36 -3.48 -5.72
CA ARG A 60 -19.81 -3.40 -4.32
C ARG A 60 -20.32 -4.75 -3.80
N ALA A 61 -21.12 -5.46 -4.61
CA ALA A 61 -21.64 -6.78 -4.25
C ALA A 61 -20.53 -7.83 -4.14
N GLN A 62 -19.59 -7.87 -5.10
CA GLN A 62 -18.49 -8.82 -5.10
C GLN A 62 -17.53 -8.59 -3.92
N ARG A 63 -17.26 -7.33 -3.58
CA ARG A 63 -16.45 -6.94 -2.41
C ARG A 63 -17.04 -7.44 -1.10
N SER A 64 -18.36 -7.28 -0.92
CA SER A 64 -19.09 -7.76 0.27
C SER A 64 -18.94 -9.27 0.47
N VAL A 65 -18.92 -10.04 -0.63
CA VAL A 65 -18.73 -11.50 -0.58
C VAL A 65 -17.31 -11.89 -0.22
N ILE A 66 -16.29 -11.20 -0.77
CA ILE A 66 -14.88 -11.60 -0.64
C ILE A 66 -14.26 -11.13 0.68
N LEU A 67 -14.60 -9.92 1.13
CA LEU A 67 -14.03 -9.31 2.33
C LEU A 67 -14.88 -9.56 3.60
N GLY A 68 -16.03 -10.23 3.45
CA GLY A 68 -16.97 -10.53 4.53
C GLY A 68 -17.81 -9.31 4.98
N GLU A 69 -18.91 -9.59 5.70
CA GLU A 69 -19.85 -8.56 6.17
C GLU A 69 -19.18 -7.49 7.05
N ALA A 70 -18.09 -7.83 7.75
CA ALA A 70 -17.31 -6.91 8.58
C ALA A 70 -16.58 -5.80 7.80
N GLN A 71 -16.29 -5.99 6.50
CA GLN A 71 -15.81 -4.91 5.61
C GLN A 71 -16.92 -4.33 4.72
N ALA A 72 -18.12 -4.95 4.72
CA ALA A 72 -19.28 -4.53 3.95
C ALA A 72 -20.07 -3.42 4.67
N GLU A 73 -20.13 -3.44 6.01
CA GLU A 73 -20.70 -2.36 6.83
C GLU A 73 -19.59 -1.50 7.46
N TYR A 74 -19.11 -0.52 6.70
CA TYR A 74 -18.78 0.75 7.34
C TYR A 74 -19.82 1.76 6.87
N GLU A 75 -21.03 1.66 7.42
CA GLU A 75 -22.17 2.55 7.12
C GLU A 75 -22.01 3.97 7.72
N GLY A 76 -20.89 4.26 8.39
CA GLY A 76 -20.55 5.56 8.94
C GLY A 76 -19.82 6.47 7.95
N GLU A 77 -20.55 7.49 7.48
CA GLU A 77 -20.18 8.57 6.55
C GLU A 77 -20.19 8.17 5.06
N ALA A 78 -20.77 9.01 4.21
CA ALA A 78 -20.69 8.85 2.76
C ALA A 78 -19.22 8.99 2.31
N ARG A 79 -18.49 7.87 2.25
CA ARG A 79 -17.07 7.86 1.90
C ARG A 79 -16.90 8.05 0.41
N SER A 80 -15.99 8.95 0.06
CA SER A 80 -15.58 9.22 -1.32
C SER A 80 -14.17 8.69 -1.53
N SER A 81 -13.82 8.35 -2.76
CA SER A 81 -12.45 7.99 -3.17
C SER A 81 -11.40 9.07 -2.91
N THR A 82 -11.83 10.24 -2.44
CA THR A 82 -10.98 11.36 -1.99
C THR A 82 -10.45 11.21 -0.56
N THR A 83 -10.99 10.27 0.22
CA THR A 83 -10.66 10.08 1.65
C THR A 83 -10.56 8.61 2.04
N TYR A 84 -10.61 7.70 1.07
CA TYR A 84 -10.59 6.27 1.29
C TYR A 84 -10.20 5.51 0.02
N TYR A 85 -9.54 4.36 0.18
CA TYR A 85 -9.27 3.41 -0.90
C TYR A 85 -9.75 2.00 -0.59
N THR A 86 -10.17 1.30 -1.63
CA THR A 86 -10.33 -0.16 -1.62
C THR A 86 -9.82 -0.69 -2.94
N PHE A 87 -9.14 -1.83 -2.91
CA PHE A 87 -8.71 -2.49 -4.14
C PHE A 87 -9.91 -2.99 -4.93
N GLU A 88 -9.83 -2.88 -6.26
CA GLU A 88 -10.77 -3.54 -7.16
C GLU A 88 -10.57 -5.06 -7.08
N THR A 89 -11.67 -5.76 -6.90
CA THR A 89 -11.65 -7.14 -6.42
C THR A 89 -11.08 -8.10 -7.47
N LYS A 90 -11.38 -7.90 -8.76
CA LYS A 90 -10.82 -8.76 -9.82
C LYS A 90 -9.33 -8.50 -10.02
N GLN A 91 -8.90 -7.25 -9.89
CA GLN A 91 -7.49 -6.89 -9.91
C GLN A 91 -6.76 -7.51 -8.72
N LEU A 92 -7.33 -7.47 -7.52
CA LEU A 92 -6.74 -8.09 -6.33
C LEU A 92 -6.50 -9.59 -6.54
N LEU A 93 -7.51 -10.32 -7.03
CA LEU A 93 -7.37 -11.76 -7.33
C LEU A 93 -6.29 -12.03 -8.38
N ARG A 94 -6.21 -11.21 -9.43
CA ARG A 94 -5.18 -11.33 -10.47
C ARG A 94 -3.79 -11.04 -9.92
N VAL A 95 -3.63 -9.98 -9.15
CA VAL A 95 -2.36 -9.56 -8.58
C VAL A 95 -1.85 -10.59 -7.58
N ASN A 96 -2.72 -11.18 -6.77
CA ASN A 96 -2.35 -12.27 -5.87
C ASN A 96 -1.85 -13.48 -6.66
N ALA A 97 -2.60 -13.93 -7.69
CA ALA A 97 -2.14 -15.04 -8.53
C ALA A 97 -0.81 -14.75 -9.24
N GLU A 98 -0.60 -13.51 -9.68
CA GLU A 98 0.67 -13.09 -10.31
C GLU A 98 1.82 -13.07 -9.31
N MET A 99 1.60 -12.64 -8.07
CA MET A 99 2.63 -12.70 -7.02
C MET A 99 2.96 -14.16 -6.65
N ASP A 100 1.94 -15.01 -6.50
CA ASP A 100 2.13 -16.44 -6.23
C ASP A 100 2.96 -17.12 -7.34
N ASP A 101 2.65 -16.85 -8.61
CA ASP A 101 3.39 -17.38 -9.77
C ASP A 101 4.86 -16.93 -9.83
N ARG A 102 5.20 -15.85 -9.09
CA ARG A 102 6.52 -15.22 -9.07
C ARG A 102 7.27 -15.45 -7.76
N ASP A 103 6.72 -16.24 -6.85
CA ASP A 103 7.22 -16.40 -5.47
C ASP A 103 7.44 -15.02 -4.79
N GLU A 104 6.47 -14.11 -4.96
CA GLU A 104 6.48 -12.76 -4.41
C GLU A 104 5.40 -12.58 -3.33
N TRP A 105 5.58 -11.58 -2.46
CA TRP A 105 4.62 -11.17 -1.44
C TRP A 105 4.53 -9.65 -1.30
N PRO A 106 3.43 -9.09 -0.77
CA PRO A 106 3.21 -7.66 -0.69
C PRO A 106 3.99 -7.02 0.47
N VAL A 107 5.30 -6.80 0.30
CA VAL A 107 6.17 -6.17 1.32
C VAL A 107 5.61 -4.83 1.80
N VAL A 108 5.12 -4.00 0.86
CA VAL A 108 4.54 -2.68 1.15
C VAL A 108 3.10 -2.64 0.63
N ASN A 109 2.17 -2.17 1.45
CA ASN A 109 0.88 -1.65 1.01
C ASN A 109 0.94 -0.13 1.12
N TYR A 110 0.70 0.58 0.02
CA TYR A 110 0.72 2.03 0.02
C TYR A 110 -0.61 2.64 -0.41
N HIS A 111 -0.89 3.81 0.14
CA HIS A 111 -1.91 4.72 -0.37
C HIS A 111 -1.55 6.18 -0.16
N SER A 112 -2.26 7.07 -0.85
CA SER A 112 -2.05 8.50 -0.75
C SER A 112 -3.18 9.20 -0.02
N HIS A 113 -2.85 10.13 0.87
CA HIS A 113 -3.77 11.12 1.40
C HIS A 113 -3.72 12.40 0.57
N THR A 114 -4.88 12.88 0.13
CA THR A 114 -4.96 14.10 -0.69
C THR A 114 -5.27 15.35 0.14
N ARG A 115 -5.74 15.19 1.38
CA ARG A 115 -6.24 16.27 2.25
C ARG A 115 -5.77 16.19 3.70
N SER A 116 -5.11 15.13 4.09
CA SER A 116 -4.60 14.87 5.45
C SER A 116 -3.09 14.63 5.42
N PRO A 117 -2.38 14.81 6.54
CA PRO A 117 -1.00 14.34 6.67
C PRO A 117 -0.89 12.83 6.39
N ALA A 118 0.31 12.37 6.07
CA ALA A 118 0.62 10.95 5.88
C ALA A 118 0.64 10.20 7.22
N TYR A 119 -0.52 9.99 7.81
CA TYR A 119 -0.68 9.27 9.07
C TYR A 119 -1.98 8.47 9.01
N PRO A 120 -1.98 7.18 9.43
CA PRO A 120 -3.14 6.32 9.26
C PRO A 120 -4.36 6.87 9.98
N SER A 121 -5.49 6.91 9.27
CA SER A 121 -6.81 7.14 9.86
C SER A 121 -7.31 5.88 10.56
N GLN A 122 -8.37 6.00 11.36
CA GLN A 122 -8.99 4.82 11.99
C GLN A 122 -9.42 3.77 10.95
N VAL A 123 -9.85 4.21 9.77
CA VAL A 123 -10.25 3.31 8.68
C VAL A 123 -9.07 2.52 8.14
N ASP A 124 -7.92 3.17 7.97
CA ASP A 124 -6.70 2.50 7.54
C ASP A 124 -6.28 1.44 8.55
N ILE A 125 -6.38 1.77 9.85
CA ILE A 125 -6.05 0.87 10.96
C ILE A 125 -6.96 -0.37 10.96
N ASP A 126 -8.28 -0.17 10.80
CA ASP A 126 -9.25 -1.25 10.82
C ASP A 126 -9.02 -2.22 9.65
N LEU A 127 -8.69 -1.71 8.46
CA LEU A 127 -8.39 -2.52 7.28
C LEU A 127 -7.06 -3.25 7.41
N ALA A 128 -6.06 -2.56 7.96
CA ALA A 128 -4.74 -3.12 8.22
C ALA A 128 -4.73 -4.13 9.39
N SER A 129 -5.79 -4.20 10.18
CA SER A 129 -5.93 -5.14 11.31
C SER A 129 -6.96 -6.24 11.07
N GLY A 130 -7.46 -6.37 9.83
CA GLY A 130 -8.41 -7.41 9.46
C GLY A 130 -7.80 -8.83 9.52
N PRO A 131 -8.63 -9.89 9.53
CA PRO A 131 -8.19 -11.27 9.68
C PRO A 131 -7.33 -11.81 8.52
N LEU A 132 -7.30 -11.09 7.40
CA LEU A 132 -6.47 -11.40 6.23
C LEU A 132 -5.21 -10.51 6.14
N SER A 133 -4.97 -9.66 7.14
CA SER A 133 -3.80 -8.80 7.19
C SER A 133 -2.56 -9.59 7.61
N ASP A 134 -1.45 -9.37 6.92
CA ASP A 134 -0.16 -9.92 7.30
C ASP A 134 0.62 -8.87 8.11
N PRO A 135 1.02 -9.18 9.37
CA PRO A 135 1.70 -8.23 10.23
C PRO A 135 3.08 -7.80 9.69
N ARG A 136 3.64 -8.53 8.72
CA ARG A 136 4.91 -8.21 8.05
C ARG A 136 4.77 -7.12 6.99
N ILE A 137 3.57 -6.66 6.65
CA ILE A 137 3.37 -5.58 5.67
C ILE A 137 3.74 -4.22 6.26
N HIS A 138 4.51 -3.44 5.50
CA HIS A 138 4.73 -2.03 5.75
C HIS A 138 3.59 -1.21 5.14
N TYR A 139 2.90 -0.43 5.97
CA TYR A 139 1.85 0.49 5.52
C TYR A 139 2.46 1.85 5.22
N VAL A 140 2.72 2.10 3.94
CA VAL A 140 3.27 3.38 3.48
C VAL A 140 2.14 4.35 3.18
N ILE A 141 2.20 5.53 3.76
CA ILE A 141 1.28 6.61 3.45
C ILE A 141 2.07 7.76 2.89
N VAL A 142 1.57 8.32 1.80
CA VAL A 142 2.12 9.55 1.21
C VAL A 142 1.07 10.65 1.22
N SER A 143 1.50 11.90 1.33
CA SER A 143 0.60 13.05 1.28
C SER A 143 0.87 13.88 0.02
N THR A 144 -0.19 14.22 -0.71
CA THR A 144 -0.12 15.09 -1.90
C THR A 144 -0.59 16.52 -1.61
N ARG A 145 -0.68 16.91 -0.34
CA ARG A 145 -1.07 18.27 0.04
C ARG A 145 -0.02 19.28 -0.42
N GLU A 146 -0.44 20.50 -0.70
CA GLU A 146 0.48 21.60 -1.03
C GLU A 146 1.37 21.99 0.15
N ASP A 147 0.86 21.85 1.38
CA ASP A 147 1.55 22.14 2.64
C ASP A 147 2.11 20.88 3.33
N ALA A 148 2.33 19.82 2.54
CA ALA A 148 2.90 18.57 3.02
C ALA A 148 4.28 18.80 3.69
N THR A 149 4.49 18.21 4.86
CA THR A 149 5.77 18.35 5.59
C THR A 149 6.71 17.23 5.16
N PRO A 150 7.84 17.54 4.49
CA PRO A 150 8.76 16.50 4.03
C PRO A 150 9.34 15.66 5.17
N THR A 151 9.32 14.35 5.00
CA THR A 151 9.93 13.38 5.93
C THR A 151 11.10 12.65 5.28
N VAL A 152 10.96 12.24 4.02
CA VAL A 152 11.94 11.41 3.30
C VAL A 152 12.15 11.99 1.92
N ALA A 153 13.41 12.21 1.51
CA ALA A 153 13.77 12.69 0.17
C ALA A 153 13.00 13.96 -0.29
N GLY A 154 12.63 14.85 0.64
CA GLY A 154 11.85 16.05 0.31
C GLY A 154 10.35 15.82 0.10
N LEU A 155 9.84 14.61 0.41
CA LEU A 155 8.46 14.18 0.24
C LEU A 155 7.86 13.80 1.60
N GLU A 156 6.56 14.03 1.78
CA GLU A 156 5.83 13.49 2.94
C GLU A 156 5.48 12.03 2.65
N PHE A 157 6.39 11.14 3.05
CA PHE A 157 6.38 9.70 2.85
C PHE A 157 6.70 9.02 4.19
N ARG A 158 5.76 8.25 4.72
CA ARG A 158 5.88 7.68 6.08
C ARG A 158 5.48 6.21 6.04
N SER A 159 6.15 5.38 6.85
CA SER A 159 5.89 3.94 6.97
C SER A 159 5.36 3.61 8.35
N PHE A 160 4.39 2.70 8.42
CA PHE A 160 3.79 2.25 9.66
C PHE A 160 3.69 0.73 9.69
N ARG A 161 3.93 0.18 10.87
CA ARG A 161 3.54 -1.17 11.25
C ARG A 161 2.18 -1.10 11.95
N ILE A 162 1.20 -1.85 11.48
CA ILE A 162 -0.13 -1.90 12.10
C ILE A 162 -0.44 -3.35 12.42
N VAL A 163 -0.53 -3.67 13.72
CA VAL A 163 -0.80 -5.03 14.21
C VAL A 163 -1.82 -4.94 15.32
N ASP A 164 -2.92 -5.68 15.22
CA ASP A 164 -4.00 -5.70 16.22
C ASP A 164 -4.51 -4.30 16.61
N GLY A 165 -4.62 -3.40 15.63
CA GLY A 165 -5.03 -2.00 15.83
C GLY A 165 -3.96 -1.08 16.41
N VAL A 166 -2.78 -1.60 16.74
CA VAL A 166 -1.66 -0.82 17.27
C VAL A 166 -0.82 -0.29 16.12
N VAL A 167 -0.73 1.04 16.03
CA VAL A 167 0.10 1.75 15.04
C VAL A 167 1.48 2.04 15.62
N THR A 168 2.52 1.62 14.91
CA THR A 168 3.91 1.98 15.19
C THR A 168 4.51 2.61 13.93
N GLU A 169 4.96 3.85 14.02
CA GLU A 169 5.72 4.47 12.92
C GLU A 169 7.10 3.84 12.81
N GLU A 170 7.54 3.60 11.57
CA GLU A 170 8.83 3.02 11.26
C GLU A 170 9.72 4.03 10.53
N ASP A 171 11.02 4.02 10.85
CA ASP A 171 12.01 4.74 10.04
C ASP A 171 12.02 4.20 8.61
N VAL A 172 12.25 5.12 7.66
CA VAL A 172 12.39 4.83 6.23
C VAL A 172 13.79 5.21 5.78
N GLU A 173 14.54 4.22 5.30
CA GLU A 173 15.83 4.40 4.67
C GLU A 173 15.68 4.29 3.15
N VAL A 174 16.08 5.35 2.44
CA VAL A 174 16.06 5.37 0.97
C VAL A 174 17.44 5.05 0.43
N VAL A 175 17.49 4.05 -0.46
CA VAL A 175 18.72 3.58 -1.11
C VAL A 175 18.64 3.72 -2.62
N GLU A 176 19.76 3.94 -3.29
CA GLU A 176 19.79 3.95 -4.76
C GLU A 176 19.70 2.53 -5.34
N SER A 177 20.22 1.54 -4.61
CA SER A 177 20.16 0.13 -4.99
C SER A 177 20.29 -0.78 -3.77
N TYR A 178 19.75 -1.99 -3.87
CA TYR A 178 19.88 -3.01 -2.82
C TYR A 178 21.23 -3.75 -2.83
N MET A 179 22.11 -3.49 -3.81
CA MET A 179 23.42 -4.16 -3.87
C MET A 179 24.39 -3.70 -2.77
N PHE A 180 24.09 -2.59 -2.07
CA PHE A 180 24.96 -2.01 -1.04
C PHE A 180 24.28 -1.83 0.32
N SER A 181 23.00 -2.20 0.47
CA SER A 181 22.31 -2.17 1.76
C SER A 181 22.77 -3.36 2.60
N HIS A 182 23.87 -3.19 3.33
CA HIS A 182 24.40 -4.20 4.23
C HIS A 182 23.55 -4.33 5.49
N THR A 183 22.57 -5.25 5.47
CA THR A 183 21.95 -5.80 6.68
C THR A 183 21.82 -7.34 6.63
N GLY A 184 22.93 -8.04 6.31
CA GLY A 184 23.20 -9.48 6.61
C GLY A 184 22.34 -10.53 5.86
N ALA A 185 22.83 -11.71 5.48
CA ALA A 185 24.01 -12.47 5.89
C ALA A 185 25.08 -12.58 4.79
N ASP A 186 26.33 -12.79 5.22
CA ASP A 186 27.51 -13.07 4.40
C ASP A 186 27.21 -14.03 3.25
N ASP A 187 27.37 -13.56 2.02
CA ASP A 187 27.72 -14.41 0.90
C ASP A 187 29.10 -15.01 1.20
N VAL A 188 29.12 -16.25 1.68
CA VAL A 188 30.34 -17.05 1.70
C VAL A 188 30.72 -17.27 0.23
N PRO A 189 31.86 -16.75 -0.26
CA PRO A 189 32.28 -17.04 -1.62
C PRO A 189 32.67 -18.52 -1.68
N ASP A 190 32.11 -19.23 -2.66
CA ASP A 190 32.52 -20.58 -3.00
C ASP A 190 34.05 -20.63 -3.12
N ARG A 191 34.66 -21.46 -2.27
CA ARG A 191 36.09 -21.71 -2.32
C ARG A 191 36.40 -22.64 -3.50
N ALA A 192 37.12 -22.07 -4.47
CA ALA A 192 38.13 -22.64 -5.38
C ALA A 192 37.85 -23.99 -6.05
#